data_AF-A0A1G3Z5N6-F1
#
_entry.id   AF-A0A1G3Z5N6-F1
#
_cell.length_a   1.000
_cell.length_b   1.000
_cell.length_c   1.000
_cell.angle_alpha   90.00
_cell.angle_beta   90.00
_cell.angle_gamma   90.00
#
_symmetry.space_group_name_H-M   'P 1'
#
loop_
_entity.id
_entity.type
_entity.pdbx_description
1 polymer ?
#
loop_
_entity_poly.entity_id
_entity_poly.type
_entity_poly.pdbx_seq_one_letter_code
_entity_poly.pdbx_strand_id
1 'polypeptide(L)'
;MKAGETKAVVMDFPKKFEVSGLAGKKVNYSVEVKEVKERKLPEVDEEFLKSFKVSNLDELKQQTRSDIEDNKKQQDESNQRMQIVNKVLGQVNIPIPETLLERQTERSLSKMVNRLARHGISPDKIEADKHAYYEKAKVAATDDSRLLLVLGKIASAEKITLTNEDINHGLLSEAYESGISPDKLVKEIRNDRGILEEVKRRCLIVKTIDFIRKQANVVSESQNEKH
;
A
#
# COMPACT_ATOMS: atom_id res chain seq x y z
N MET A 1 -29.28 -13.60 22.65
CA MET A 1 -29.92 -12.75 23.67
C MET A 1 -31.08 -12.04 23.01
N LYS A 2 -32.21 -11.95 23.70
CA LYS A 2 -33.39 -11.22 23.20
C LYS A 2 -33.24 -9.72 23.51
N ALA A 3 -33.96 -8.86 22.80
CA ALA A 3 -34.02 -7.44 23.13
C ALA A 3 -34.56 -7.26 24.56
N GLY A 4 -33.89 -6.42 25.36
CA GLY A 4 -34.16 -6.17 26.77
C GLY A 4 -33.44 -7.11 27.76
N GLU A 5 -32.68 -8.09 27.27
CA GLU A 5 -31.95 -9.02 28.13
C GLU A 5 -30.62 -8.40 28.57
N THR A 6 -30.36 -8.39 29.89
CA THR A 6 -29.08 -7.93 30.46
C THR A 6 -28.27 -9.15 30.90
N LYS A 7 -27.03 -9.27 30.42
CA LYS A 7 -26.15 -10.38 30.79
C LYS A 7 -24.79 -9.85 31.20
N ALA A 8 -24.30 -10.33 32.36
CA ALA A 8 -22.93 -10.11 32.77
C ALA A 8 -22.02 -11.09 32.03
N VAL A 9 -21.06 -10.55 31.27
CA VAL A 9 -20.02 -11.31 30.58
C VAL A 9 -18.69 -10.99 31.25
N VAL A 10 -18.00 -12.02 31.72
CA VAL A 10 -16.64 -11.89 32.25
C VAL A 10 -15.67 -12.01 31.08
N MET A 11 -14.86 -10.98 30.85
CA MET A 11 -13.81 -11.00 29.84
C MET A 11 -12.44 -10.91 30.50
N ASP A 12 -11.57 -11.82 30.09
CA ASP A 12 -10.17 -11.91 30.51
C ASP A 12 -9.28 -11.17 29.50
N PHE A 13 -8.69 -10.04 29.90
CA PHE A 13 -7.77 -9.32 29.02
C PHE A 13 -6.34 -9.87 29.14
N PRO A 14 -5.64 -10.11 28.01
CA PRO A 14 -4.25 -10.55 28.04
C PRO A 14 -3.33 -9.49 28.65
N LYS A 15 -2.17 -9.92 29.16
CA LYS A 15 -1.17 -9.02 29.78
C LYS A 15 -0.62 -7.94 28.83
N LYS A 16 -0.70 -8.17 27.51
CA LYS A 16 -0.31 -7.23 26.46
C LYS A 16 -1.55 -6.65 25.76
N PHE A 17 -2.49 -6.10 26.52
CA PHE A 17 -3.64 -5.40 25.94
C PHE A 17 -3.29 -3.91 25.72
N GLU A 18 -3.70 -3.34 24.60
CA GLU A 18 -3.30 -1.98 24.18
C GLU A 18 -3.73 -0.89 25.16
N VAL A 19 -4.79 -1.13 25.93
CA VAL A 19 -5.25 -0.24 27.00
C VAL A 19 -4.62 -0.66 28.32
N SER A 20 -3.63 0.12 28.79
CA SER A 20 -2.86 -0.14 30.02
C SER A 20 -3.74 -0.35 31.27
N GLY A 21 -4.89 0.31 31.33
CA GLY A 21 -5.84 0.17 32.45
C GLY A 21 -6.55 -1.18 32.54
N LEU A 22 -6.62 -1.93 31.42
CA LEU A 22 -7.33 -3.21 31.30
C LEU A 22 -6.39 -4.41 31.13
N ALA A 23 -5.10 -4.19 30.84
CA ALA A 23 -4.11 -5.24 30.64
C ALA A 23 -3.99 -6.17 31.86
N GLY A 24 -4.23 -7.48 31.65
CA GLY A 24 -4.13 -8.50 32.69
C GLY A 24 -5.26 -8.50 33.74
N LYS A 25 -6.34 -7.72 33.54
CA LYS A 25 -7.47 -7.67 34.48
C LYS A 25 -8.66 -8.49 33.98
N LYS A 26 -9.41 -9.06 34.93
CA LYS A 26 -10.76 -9.60 34.72
C LYS A 26 -11.76 -8.46 34.82
N VAL A 27 -12.54 -8.26 33.78
CA VAL A 27 -13.55 -7.19 33.74
C VAL A 27 -14.92 -7.80 33.51
N ASN A 28 -15.88 -7.44 34.36
CA ASN A 28 -17.27 -7.83 34.23
C ASN A 28 -18.00 -6.77 33.41
N TYR A 29 -18.37 -7.10 32.17
CA TYR A 29 -19.20 -6.25 31.34
C TYR A 29 -20.67 -6.61 31.54
N SER A 30 -21.47 -5.67 32.03
CA SER A 30 -22.93 -5.80 31.96
C SER A 30 -23.38 -5.34 30.58
N VAL A 31 -23.75 -6.30 29.72
CA VAL A 31 -24.23 -6.00 28.37
C VAL A 31 -25.75 -6.04 28.38
N GLU A 32 -26.36 -4.88 28.14
CA GLU A 32 -27.79 -4.72 27.91
C GLU A 32 -28.06 -4.71 26.41
N VAL A 33 -28.82 -5.69 25.92
CA VAL A 33 -29.20 -5.75 24.51
C VAL A 33 -30.39 -4.85 24.27
N LYS A 34 -30.13 -3.60 23.87
CA LYS A 34 -31.18 -2.59 23.62
C LYS A 34 -32.09 -2.95 22.44
N GLU A 35 -31.50 -3.46 21.36
CA GLU A 35 -32.25 -3.81 20.15
C GLU A 35 -31.52 -4.92 19.41
N VAL A 36 -32.26 -5.92 18.92
CA VAL A 36 -31.73 -6.97 18.04
C VAL A 36 -32.27 -6.69 16.66
N LYS A 37 -31.43 -6.13 15.78
CA LYS A 37 -31.75 -5.92 14.37
C LYS A 37 -31.26 -7.11 13.56
N GLU A 38 -32.17 -7.75 12.86
CA GLU A 38 -31.82 -8.76 11.86
C GLU A 38 -31.50 -8.06 10.54
N ARG A 39 -30.34 -8.37 9.94
CA ARG A 39 -30.02 -7.92 8.59
C ARG A 39 -30.88 -8.71 7.60
N LYS A 40 -32.03 -8.14 7.21
CA LYS A 40 -32.74 -8.61 6.02
C LYS A 40 -31.97 -8.18 4.78
N LEU A 41 -31.57 -9.14 3.95
CA LEU A 41 -31.08 -8.84 2.61
C LEU A 41 -32.21 -8.12 1.86
N PRO A 42 -31.95 -6.92 1.31
CA PRO A 42 -32.94 -6.28 0.45
C PRO A 42 -33.19 -7.18 -0.76
N GLU A 43 -34.45 -7.22 -1.21
CA GLU A 43 -34.77 -7.86 -2.48
C GLU A 43 -34.10 -7.08 -3.62
N VAL A 44 -33.73 -7.77 -4.70
CA VAL A 44 -33.00 -7.18 -5.84
C VAL A 44 -34.01 -6.44 -6.72
N ASP A 45 -34.51 -5.34 -6.19
CA ASP A 45 -35.59 -4.55 -6.77
C ASP A 45 -35.04 -3.34 -7.54
N GLU A 46 -35.91 -2.58 -8.21
CA GLU A 46 -35.50 -1.39 -8.96
C GLU A 46 -34.75 -0.35 -8.09
N GLU A 47 -35.08 -0.22 -6.80
CA GLU A 47 -34.37 0.68 -5.88
C GLU A 47 -32.95 0.19 -5.57
N PHE A 48 -32.77 -1.13 -5.45
CA PHE A 48 -31.46 -1.75 -5.27
C PHE A 48 -30.61 -1.55 -6.54
N LEU A 49 -31.16 -1.83 -7.72
CA LEU A 49 -30.48 -1.61 -9.00
C LEU A 49 -30.13 -0.13 -9.24
N LYS A 50 -31.02 0.80 -8.88
CA LYS A 50 -30.74 2.25 -8.92
C LYS A 50 -29.59 2.66 -8.00
N SER A 51 -29.44 2.03 -6.83
CA SER A 51 -28.31 2.31 -5.93
C SER A 51 -26.95 1.98 -6.54
N PHE A 52 -26.90 0.97 -7.41
CA PHE A 52 -25.73 0.58 -8.19
C PHE A 52 -25.66 1.24 -9.57
N LYS A 53 -26.63 2.10 -9.91
CA LYS A 53 -26.77 2.78 -11.21
C LYS A 53 -26.86 1.82 -12.41
N VAL A 54 -27.48 0.66 -12.20
CA VAL A 54 -27.68 -0.37 -13.24
C VAL A 54 -29.17 -0.56 -13.52
N SER A 55 -29.47 -0.98 -14.74
CA SER A 55 -30.85 -1.09 -15.25
C SER A 55 -31.48 -2.45 -14.97
N ASN A 56 -30.66 -3.49 -14.80
CA ASN A 56 -31.11 -4.86 -14.56
C ASN A 56 -30.04 -5.67 -13.80
N LEU A 57 -30.43 -6.86 -13.36
CA LEU A 57 -29.57 -7.77 -12.58
C LEU A 57 -28.38 -8.29 -13.40
N ASP A 58 -28.51 -8.41 -14.72
CA ASP A 58 -27.43 -8.88 -15.59
C ASP A 58 -26.30 -7.84 -15.71
N GLU A 59 -26.66 -6.56 -15.84
CA GLU A 59 -25.72 -5.43 -15.75
C GLU A 59 -24.99 -5.40 -14.40
N LEU A 60 -25.72 -5.62 -13.29
CA LEU A 60 -25.09 -5.68 -11.97
C LEU A 60 -24.06 -6.82 -11.88
N LYS A 61 -24.40 -8.00 -12.40
CA LYS A 61 -23.50 -9.15 -12.43
C LYS A 61 -22.28 -8.88 -13.31
N GLN A 62 -22.48 -8.27 -14.48
CA GLN A 62 -21.39 -7.93 -15.38
C GLN A 62 -20.45 -6.90 -14.76
N GLN A 63 -20.99 -5.85 -14.14
CA GLN A 63 -20.20 -4.84 -13.44
C GLN A 63 -19.42 -5.45 -12.28
N THR A 64 -20.09 -6.24 -11.43
CA THR A 64 -19.44 -6.93 -10.30
C THR A 64 -18.34 -7.86 -10.79
N ARG A 65 -18.57 -8.57 -11.89
CA ARG A 65 -17.57 -9.44 -12.52
C ARG A 65 -16.38 -8.63 -13.02
N SER A 66 -16.62 -7.53 -13.73
CA SER A 66 -15.55 -6.62 -14.20
C SER A 66 -14.76 -6.08 -13.02
N ASP A 67 -15.42 -5.64 -11.96
CA ASP A 67 -14.77 -5.12 -10.76
C ASP A 67 -13.90 -6.20 -10.09
N ILE A 68 -14.38 -7.44 -9.99
CA ILE A 68 -13.60 -8.57 -9.45
C ILE A 68 -12.41 -8.88 -10.35
N GLU A 69 -12.61 -8.95 -11.67
CA GLU A 69 -11.56 -9.23 -12.65
C GLU A 69 -10.47 -8.14 -12.62
N ASP A 70 -10.86 -6.87 -12.57
CA ASP A 70 -9.94 -5.73 -12.48
C ASP A 70 -9.18 -5.71 -11.14
N ASN A 71 -9.87 -5.95 -10.02
CA ASN A 71 -9.23 -6.07 -8.72
C ASN A 71 -8.22 -7.22 -8.69
N LYS A 72 -8.60 -8.38 -9.26
CA LYS A 72 -7.73 -9.55 -9.31
C LYS A 72 -6.51 -9.30 -10.20
N LYS A 73 -6.71 -8.67 -11.35
CA LYS A 73 -5.63 -8.27 -12.25
C LYS A 73 -4.67 -7.30 -11.59
N GLN A 74 -5.17 -6.27 -10.90
CA GLN A 74 -4.32 -5.32 -10.17
C GLN A 74 -3.54 -6.00 -9.04
N GLN A 75 -4.18 -6.91 -8.31
CA GLN A 75 -3.54 -7.68 -7.26
C GLN A 75 -2.43 -8.57 -7.81
N ASP A 76 -2.70 -9.29 -8.90
CA ASP A 76 -1.73 -10.19 -9.53
C ASP A 76 -0.56 -9.40 -10.13
N GLU A 77 -0.81 -8.25 -10.77
CA GLU A 77 0.25 -7.35 -11.25
C GLU A 77 1.12 -6.81 -10.11
N SER A 78 0.52 -6.44 -8.98
CA SER A 78 1.23 -5.99 -7.78
C SER A 78 2.12 -7.10 -7.20
N ASN A 79 1.55 -8.31 -7.08
CA ASN A 79 2.27 -9.49 -6.59
C ASN A 79 3.45 -9.84 -7.50
N GLN A 80 3.26 -9.83 -8.82
CA GLN A 80 4.32 -10.07 -9.80
C GLN A 80 5.45 -9.04 -9.67
N ARG A 81 5.10 -7.75 -9.56
CA ARG A 81 6.10 -6.67 -9.35
C ARG A 81 6.89 -6.92 -8.06
N MET A 82 6.22 -7.26 -6.97
CA MET A 82 6.87 -7.55 -5.69
C MET A 82 7.81 -8.77 -5.79
N GLN A 83 7.39 -9.84 -6.47
CA GLN A 83 8.23 -11.01 -6.71
C GLN A 83 9.47 -10.68 -7.55
N ILE A 84 9.33 -9.86 -8.59
CA ILE A 84 10.46 -9.40 -9.42
C ILE A 84 11.45 -8.62 -8.55
N VAL A 85 10.96 -7.64 -7.78
CA VAL A 85 11.80 -6.84 -6.88
C VAL A 85 12.55 -7.73 -5.90
N ASN A 86 11.86 -8.67 -5.25
CA ASN A 86 12.48 -9.59 -4.29
C ASN A 86 13.53 -10.48 -4.93
N LYS A 87 13.28 -11.01 -6.14
CA LYS A 87 14.27 -11.82 -6.87
C LYS A 87 15.49 -11.00 -7.27
N VAL A 88 15.29 -9.77 -7.75
CA VAL A 88 16.39 -8.86 -8.13
C VAL A 88 17.25 -8.54 -6.90
N LEU A 89 16.63 -8.22 -5.76
CA LEU A 89 17.35 -7.96 -4.51
C LEU A 89 18.07 -9.20 -3.98
N GLY A 90 17.48 -10.39 -4.10
CA GLY A 90 18.10 -11.64 -3.65
C GLY A 90 19.30 -12.08 -4.48
N GLN A 91 19.37 -11.65 -5.76
CA GLN A 91 20.48 -11.99 -6.65
C GLN A 91 21.63 -10.98 -6.61
N VAL A 92 21.41 -9.80 -6.02
CA VAL A 92 22.37 -8.70 -6.11
C VAL A 92 22.78 -8.19 -4.73
N ASN A 93 24.03 -8.47 -4.37
CA ASN A 93 24.65 -7.95 -3.15
C ASN A 93 25.65 -6.84 -3.50
N ILE A 94 25.21 -5.58 -3.48
CA ILE A 94 26.05 -4.42 -3.74
C ILE A 94 26.18 -3.59 -2.45
N PRO A 95 27.40 -3.20 -2.05
CA PRO A 95 27.60 -2.28 -0.94
C PRO A 95 27.11 -0.88 -1.31
N ILE A 96 26.31 -0.27 -0.42
CA ILE A 96 25.80 1.09 -0.58
C ILE A 96 26.70 2.04 0.21
N PRO A 97 27.19 3.16 -0.37
CA PRO A 97 27.95 4.16 0.37
C PRO A 97 27.15 4.71 1.55
N GLU A 98 27.80 4.86 2.72
CA GLU A 98 27.13 5.30 3.96
C GLU A 98 26.40 6.64 3.79
N THR A 99 27.03 7.60 3.11
CA THR A 99 26.42 8.92 2.84
C THR A 99 25.14 8.85 2.02
N LEU A 100 25.03 7.88 1.10
CA LEU A 100 23.81 7.65 0.33
C LEU A 100 22.76 6.93 1.18
N LEU A 101 23.19 5.98 1.99
CA LEU A 101 22.33 5.20 2.87
C LEU A 101 21.68 6.08 3.95
N GLU A 102 22.41 6.99 4.57
CA GLU A 102 21.90 7.92 5.57
C GLU A 102 20.77 8.79 5.00
N ARG A 103 21.02 9.42 3.85
CA ARG A 103 20.02 10.24 3.17
C ARG A 103 18.77 9.45 2.80
N GLN A 104 18.94 8.20 2.34
CA GLN A 104 17.81 7.34 2.01
C GLN A 104 17.07 6.87 3.27
N THR A 105 17.78 6.65 4.38
CA THR A 105 17.21 6.26 5.67
C THR A 105 16.32 7.36 6.22
N GLU A 106 16.78 8.62 6.17
CA GLU A 106 16.00 9.78 6.61
C GLU A 106 14.72 9.97 5.77
N ARG A 107 14.82 9.79 4.45
CA ARG A 107 13.66 9.80 3.54
C ARG A 107 12.68 8.66 3.85
N SER A 108 13.19 7.45 4.07
CA SER A 108 12.38 6.27 4.40
C SER A 108 11.66 6.45 5.74
N LEU A 109 12.38 6.99 6.75
CA LEU A 109 11.83 7.31 8.05
C LEU A 109 10.72 8.35 7.94
N SER A 110 10.95 9.44 7.20
CA SER A 110 9.97 10.51 6.99
C SER A 110 8.68 9.98 6.34
N LYS A 111 8.82 9.13 5.30
CA LYS A 111 7.68 8.44 4.66
C LYS A 111 6.93 7.55 5.62
N MET A 112 7.67 6.78 6.43
CA MET A 112 7.06 5.89 7.42
C MET A 112 6.30 6.68 8.49
N VAL A 113 6.90 7.73 9.06
CA VAL A 113 6.26 8.61 10.05
C VAL A 113 4.99 9.23 9.49
N ASN A 114 5.03 9.76 8.26
CA ASN A 114 3.85 10.30 7.59
C ASN A 114 2.73 9.25 7.41
N ARG A 115 3.10 8.01 7.07
CA ARG A 115 2.14 6.90 6.98
C ARG A 115 1.53 6.55 8.34
N LEU A 116 2.34 6.44 9.38
CA LEU A 116 1.89 6.15 10.74
C LEU A 116 0.95 7.24 11.27
N ALA A 117 1.27 8.51 11.00
CA ALA A 117 0.42 9.65 11.35
C ALA A 117 -0.93 9.61 10.62
N ARG A 118 -0.95 9.28 9.32
CA ARG A 118 -2.19 9.08 8.54
C ARG A 118 -3.06 7.94 9.07
N HIS A 119 -2.45 6.93 9.71
CA HIS A 119 -3.16 5.84 10.40
C HIS A 119 -3.57 6.18 11.85
N GLY A 120 -3.38 7.43 12.30
CA GLY A 120 -3.81 7.88 13.62
C GLY A 120 -2.88 7.47 14.78
N ILE A 121 -1.65 7.06 14.49
CA ILE A 121 -0.66 6.77 15.54
C ILE A 121 -0.15 8.10 16.11
N SER A 122 -0.19 8.24 17.44
CA SER A 122 0.23 9.47 18.11
C SER A 122 1.74 9.72 17.97
N PRO A 123 2.18 10.99 17.87
CA PRO A 123 3.60 11.35 17.80
C PRO A 123 4.41 10.78 18.96
N ASP A 124 3.85 10.75 20.16
CA ASP A 124 4.51 10.23 21.36
C ASP A 124 4.84 8.73 21.25
N LYS A 125 3.97 7.94 20.60
CA LYS A 125 4.22 6.52 20.34
C LYS A 125 5.28 6.33 19.27
N ILE A 126 5.31 7.21 18.26
CA ILE A 126 6.34 7.19 17.22
C ILE A 126 7.71 7.51 17.83
N GLU A 127 7.77 8.49 18.73
CA GLU A 127 9.02 8.88 19.40
C GLU A 127 9.49 7.81 20.40
N ALA A 128 8.57 7.16 21.12
CA ALA A 128 8.89 6.07 22.04
C ALA A 128 9.61 4.89 21.37
N ASP A 129 9.22 4.56 20.13
CA ASP A 129 9.79 3.45 19.35
C ASP A 129 10.75 3.93 18.24
N LYS A 130 11.25 5.17 18.33
CA LYS A 130 12.05 5.82 17.28
C LYS A 130 13.24 4.99 16.81
N HIS A 131 13.95 4.33 17.72
CA HIS A 131 15.08 3.47 17.36
C HIS A 131 14.65 2.27 16.50
N ALA A 132 13.56 1.60 16.87
CA ALA A 132 13.04 0.48 16.09
C ALA A 132 12.55 0.93 14.72
N TYR A 133 11.95 2.11 14.64
CA TYR A 133 11.54 2.72 13.38
C TYR A 133 12.73 3.13 12.51
N TYR A 134 13.80 3.66 13.11
CA TYR A 134 15.02 3.99 12.40
C TYR A 134 15.69 2.76 11.80
N GLU A 135 15.82 1.66 12.55
CA GLU A 135 16.40 0.41 12.04
C GLU A 135 15.57 -0.16 10.88
N LYS A 136 14.24 -0.16 11.00
CA LYS A 136 13.34 -0.55 9.88
C LYS A 136 13.52 0.34 8.66
N ALA A 137 13.63 1.66 8.87
CA ALA A 137 13.86 2.62 7.80
C ALA A 137 15.22 2.40 7.13
N LYS A 138 16.26 2.05 7.89
CA LYS A 138 17.61 1.75 7.40
C LYS A 138 17.64 0.49 6.54
N VAL A 139 16.97 -0.57 6.96
CA VAL A 139 16.82 -1.79 6.15
C VAL A 139 16.11 -1.48 4.83
N ALA A 140 14.95 -0.83 4.91
CA ALA A 140 14.19 -0.42 3.73
C ALA A 140 15.01 0.50 2.80
N ALA A 141 15.75 1.46 3.37
CA ALA A 141 16.60 2.36 2.61
C ALA A 141 17.77 1.65 1.91
N THR A 142 18.31 0.61 2.54
CA THR A 142 19.35 -0.22 1.94
C THR A 142 18.82 -0.95 0.72
N ASP A 143 17.66 -1.60 0.86
CA ASP A 143 17.03 -2.36 -0.22
C ASP A 143 16.57 -1.44 -1.36
N ASP A 144 15.92 -0.31 -1.04
CA ASP A 144 15.53 0.70 -2.03
C ASP A 144 16.75 1.22 -2.81
N SER A 145 17.86 1.48 -2.12
CA SER A 145 19.09 1.98 -2.75
C SER A 145 19.71 0.94 -3.68
N ARG A 146 19.76 -0.33 -3.27
CA ARG A 146 20.22 -1.42 -4.13
C ARG A 146 19.33 -1.56 -5.35
N LEU A 147 18.02 -1.61 -5.15
CA LEU A 147 17.03 -1.75 -6.21
C LEU A 147 17.17 -0.63 -7.24
N LEU A 148 17.29 0.62 -6.77
CA LEU A 148 17.47 1.80 -7.62
C LEU A 148 18.72 1.70 -8.50
N LEU A 149 19.85 1.27 -7.93
CA LEU A 149 21.10 1.11 -8.67
C LEU A 149 21.01 0.01 -9.71
N VAL A 150 20.47 -1.15 -9.34
CA VAL A 150 20.37 -2.32 -10.23
C VAL A 150 19.41 -2.05 -11.37
N LEU A 151 18.19 -1.60 -11.08
CA LEU A 151 17.21 -1.30 -12.11
C LEU A 151 17.65 -0.11 -12.98
N GLY A 152 18.35 0.89 -12.41
CA GLY A 152 18.95 1.95 -13.21
C GLY A 152 20.03 1.45 -14.19
N LYS A 153 20.83 0.46 -13.78
CA LYS A 153 21.80 -0.21 -14.67
C LYS A 153 21.12 -1.04 -15.74
N ILE A 154 20.07 -1.80 -15.40
CA ILE A 154 19.26 -2.55 -16.37
C ILE A 154 18.62 -1.61 -17.38
N ALA A 155 18.02 -0.52 -16.92
CA ALA A 155 17.44 0.51 -17.79
C ALA A 155 18.45 1.07 -18.79
N SER A 156 19.68 1.30 -18.34
CA SER A 156 20.78 1.80 -19.19
C SER A 156 21.24 0.74 -20.20
N ALA A 157 21.36 -0.52 -19.78
CA ALA A 157 21.79 -1.63 -20.63
C ALA A 157 20.74 -1.94 -21.73
N GLU A 158 19.47 -1.95 -21.36
CA GLU A 158 18.32 -2.20 -22.25
C GLU A 158 17.85 -0.94 -22.99
N LYS A 159 18.51 0.21 -22.78
CA LYS A 159 18.21 1.50 -23.40
C LYS A 159 16.75 1.94 -23.21
N ILE A 160 16.21 1.72 -22.02
CA ILE A 160 14.86 2.12 -21.66
C ILE A 160 14.81 3.64 -21.57
N THR A 161 13.95 4.26 -22.38
CA THR A 161 13.72 5.72 -22.40
C THR A 161 12.33 6.05 -21.89
N LEU A 162 12.18 7.23 -21.30
CA LEU A 162 10.89 7.75 -20.87
C LEU A 162 10.24 8.52 -22.00
N THR A 163 8.95 8.31 -22.19
CA THR A 163 8.12 9.18 -23.01
C THR A 163 7.63 10.37 -22.17
N ASN A 164 7.13 11.41 -22.83
CA ASN A 164 6.50 12.53 -22.12
C ASN A 164 5.27 12.08 -21.33
N GLU A 165 4.54 11.07 -21.81
CA GLU A 165 3.40 10.50 -21.10
C GLU A 165 3.82 9.82 -19.80
N ASP A 166 4.91 9.05 -19.80
CA ASP A 166 5.45 8.42 -18.59
C ASP A 166 5.79 9.45 -17.51
N ILE A 167 6.38 10.58 -17.93
CA ILE A 167 6.75 11.67 -17.03
C ILE A 167 5.48 12.37 -16.51
N ASN A 168 4.53 12.68 -17.39
CA ASN A 168 3.28 13.33 -17.00
C ASN A 168 2.47 12.47 -16.01
N HIS A 169 2.38 11.16 -16.24
CA HIS A 169 1.71 10.24 -15.32
C HIS A 169 2.43 10.18 -13.96
N GLY A 170 3.77 10.15 -13.96
CA GLY A 170 4.56 10.19 -12.75
C GLY A 170 4.38 11.48 -11.95
N LEU A 171 4.24 12.62 -12.63
CA LEU A 171 3.98 13.92 -12.03
C LEU A 171 2.58 14.01 -11.42
N LEU A 172 1.57 13.48 -12.11
CA LEU A 172 0.22 13.40 -11.56
C LEU A 172 0.21 12.53 -10.30
N SER A 173 0.87 11.37 -10.36
CA SER A 173 1.00 10.47 -9.20
C SER A 173 1.69 11.17 -8.02
N GLU A 174 2.76 11.91 -8.27
CA GLU A 174 3.46 12.70 -7.23
C GLU A 174 2.57 13.78 -6.62
N ALA A 175 1.81 14.50 -7.45
CA ALA A 175 0.87 15.52 -7.00
C ALA A 175 -0.18 14.92 -6.05
N TYR A 176 -0.74 13.76 -6.40
CA TYR A 176 -1.69 13.04 -5.56
C TYR A 176 -1.06 12.54 -4.24
N GLU A 177 0.14 11.96 -4.27
CA GLU A 177 0.83 11.45 -3.08
C GLU A 177 1.19 12.57 -2.09
N SER A 178 1.70 13.68 -2.63
CA SER A 178 2.15 14.86 -1.88
C SER A 178 0.98 15.77 -1.47
N GLY A 179 -0.23 15.56 -2.00
CA GLY A 179 -1.41 16.37 -1.70
C GLY A 179 -1.35 17.80 -2.27
N ILE A 180 -0.53 18.01 -3.31
CA ILE A 180 -0.32 19.30 -3.96
C ILE A 180 -1.05 19.27 -5.31
N SER A 181 -1.65 20.38 -5.74
CA SER A 181 -2.29 20.40 -7.06
C SER A 181 -1.26 20.29 -8.19
N PRO A 182 -1.60 19.66 -9.33
CA PRO A 182 -0.67 19.51 -10.46
C PRO A 182 -0.05 20.85 -10.91
N ASP A 183 -0.83 21.93 -10.96
CA ASP A 183 -0.35 23.28 -11.32
C ASP A 183 0.70 23.82 -10.34
N LYS A 184 0.56 23.53 -9.05
CA LYS A 184 1.52 23.95 -8.02
C LYS A 184 2.81 23.13 -8.14
N LEU A 185 2.70 21.81 -8.34
CA LEU A 185 3.86 20.94 -8.55
C LEU A 185 4.67 21.36 -9.79
N VAL A 186 4.00 21.72 -10.89
CA VAL A 186 4.67 22.23 -12.10
C VAL A 186 5.44 23.52 -11.81
N LYS A 187 4.92 24.42 -10.98
CA LYS A 187 5.64 25.63 -10.56
C LYS A 187 6.86 25.30 -9.69
N GLU A 188 6.74 24.35 -8.77
CA GLU A 188 7.87 23.91 -7.95
C GLU A 188 8.97 23.27 -8.78
N ILE A 189 8.63 22.43 -9.76
CA ILE A 189 9.58 21.84 -10.70
C ILE A 189 10.34 22.89 -11.52
N ARG A 190 9.68 23.98 -11.90
CA ARG A 190 10.36 25.10 -12.59
C ARG A 190 11.42 25.75 -11.71
N ASN A 191 11.19 25.78 -10.40
CA ASN A 191 12.09 26.38 -9.42
C ASN A 191 13.17 25.41 -8.93
N ASP A 192 12.86 24.11 -8.88
CA ASP A 192 13.77 23.03 -8.46
C ASP A 192 13.77 21.89 -9.49
N ARG A 193 14.81 21.87 -10.33
CA ARG A 193 15.03 20.81 -11.33
C ARG A 193 15.31 19.45 -10.69
N GLY A 194 15.70 19.40 -9.42
CA GLY A 194 15.95 18.16 -8.68
C GLY A 194 14.68 17.31 -8.53
N ILE A 195 13.53 17.94 -8.33
CA ILE A 195 12.23 17.26 -8.23
C ILE A 195 11.91 16.51 -9.53
N LEU A 196 12.12 17.17 -10.67
CA LEU A 196 11.88 16.56 -11.98
C LEU A 196 12.78 15.35 -12.22
N GLU A 197 14.06 15.45 -11.87
CA GLU A 197 15.00 14.34 -12.02
C GLU A 197 14.69 13.17 -11.08
N GLU A 198 14.16 13.44 -9.88
CA GLU A 198 13.69 12.40 -8.96
C GLU A 198 12.44 11.69 -9.52
N VAL A 199 11.46 12.45 -10.05
CA VAL A 199 10.27 11.88 -10.70
C VAL A 199 10.65 11.05 -11.92
N LYS A 200 11.50 11.58 -12.81
CA LYS A 200 12.01 10.82 -13.97
C LYS A 200 12.69 9.54 -13.53
N ARG A 201 13.56 9.60 -12.52
CA ARG A 201 14.24 8.41 -12.00
C ARG A 201 13.23 7.37 -11.52
N ARG A 202 12.20 7.78 -10.77
CA ARG A 202 11.12 6.88 -10.33
C ARG A 202 10.35 6.28 -11.51
N CYS A 203 9.97 7.08 -12.50
CA CYS A 203 9.30 6.59 -13.71
C CYS A 203 10.14 5.56 -14.47
N LEU A 204 11.45 5.81 -14.59
CA LEU A 204 12.37 4.90 -15.27
C LEU A 204 12.39 3.54 -14.57
N ILE A 205 12.40 3.54 -13.24
CA ILE A 205 12.38 2.33 -12.42
C ILE A 205 11.08 1.54 -12.63
N VAL A 206 9.92 2.20 -12.55
CA VAL A 206 8.62 1.54 -12.79
C VAL A 206 8.58 0.93 -14.19
N LYS A 207 9.02 1.67 -15.20
CA LYS A 207 9.08 1.19 -16.59
C LYS A 207 10.03 0.02 -16.76
N THR A 208 11.15 0.01 -16.03
CA THR A 208 12.12 -1.09 -16.04
C THR A 208 11.54 -2.35 -15.39
N ILE A 209 10.83 -2.22 -14.28
CA ILE A 209 10.14 -3.36 -13.65
C ILE A 209 9.09 -3.93 -14.61
N ASP A 210 8.31 -3.07 -15.27
CA ASP A 210 7.30 -3.51 -16.24
C ASP A 210 7.93 -4.17 -17.48
N PHE A 211 9.11 -3.70 -17.92
CA PHE A 211 9.89 -4.36 -18.97
C PHE A 211 10.35 -5.75 -18.53
N ILE A 212 10.93 -5.87 -17.33
CA ILE A 212 11.33 -7.17 -16.76
C ILE A 212 10.11 -8.08 -16.63
N ARG A 213 8.96 -7.58 -16.17
CA ARG A 213 7.71 -8.35 -16.06
C ARG A 213 7.25 -8.93 -17.40
N LYS A 214 7.35 -8.15 -18.49
CA LYS A 214 6.99 -8.61 -19.84
C LYS A 214 7.93 -9.69 -20.40
N GLN A 215 9.18 -9.70 -19.95
CA GLN A 215 10.18 -10.71 -20.35
C GLN A 215 10.26 -11.89 -19.38
N ALA A 216 9.81 -11.71 -18.14
CA ALA A 216 9.86 -12.73 -17.12
C ALA A 216 8.90 -13.87 -17.48
N ASN A 217 9.40 -15.10 -17.35
CA ASN A 217 8.59 -16.29 -17.56
C ASN A 217 7.61 -16.41 -16.39
N VAL A 218 6.39 -15.92 -16.57
CA VAL A 218 5.33 -15.99 -15.56
C VAL A 218 4.81 -17.42 -15.50
N VAL A 219 5.19 -18.16 -14.46
CA VAL A 219 4.56 -19.45 -14.14
C VAL A 219 3.29 -19.13 -13.35
N SER A 220 2.13 -19.34 -13.94
CA SER A 220 0.84 -19.11 -13.27
C SER A 220 0.62 -20.15 -12.17
N GLU A 221 0.29 -19.71 -10.94
CA GLU A 221 -0.01 -20.59 -9.79
C GLU A 221 -1.28 -21.46 -9.94
N SER A 222 -2.00 -21.38 -11.06
CA SER A 222 -3.17 -22.23 -11.36
C SER A 222 -2.86 -23.74 -11.48
N GLN A 223 -1.62 -24.17 -11.23
CA GLN A 223 -1.25 -25.58 -11.16
C GLN A 223 -0.93 -26.10 -9.75
N ASN A 224 -1.02 -25.27 -8.70
CA ASN A 224 -0.65 -25.70 -7.33
C ASN A 224 -1.82 -25.99 -6.37
N GLU A 225 -3.07 -25.90 -6.82
CA GLU A 225 -4.22 -26.44 -6.07
C GLU A 225 -4.56 -27.87 -6.54
N LYS A 226 -3.61 -28.78 -6.37
CA LYS A 226 -3.90 -30.22 -6.27
C LYS A 226 -2.99 -30.80 -5.20
N HIS A 227 -3.44 -30.79 -3.96
CA HIS A 227 -3.21 -31.87 -3.00
C HIS A 227 -4.20 -31.78 -1.84
#